data_AF-A0A3Q1HY90-F1
#
_entry.id   AF-A0A3Q1HY90-F1
#
_cell.length_a   1.000
_cell.length_b   1.000
_cell.length_c   1.000
_cell.angle_alpha   90.00
_cell.angle_beta   90.00
_cell.angle_gamma   90.00
#
_symmetry.space_group_name_H-M   'P 1'
#
loop_
_entity.id
_entity.type
_entity.pdbx_description
1 polymer ?
#
loop_
_entity_poly.entity_id
_entity_poly.type
_entity_poly.pdbx_seq_one_letter_code
_entity_poly.pdbx_strand_id
1 'polypeptide(L)'
;MNRSTVSCLKSLVVMLHFLCWLCGAFVVAFGEFQMVHSRYPSLVTTFLPIYPSNTLVVTGTIVTCVCYLGVLGGMKENRCMLISFFILLFILMLVELAMACVFLVYSREIDTYFERDLMRSLEIYRDSSPEGNQTIKDDFDAVQYRFRCCGVHGVADWEGHVPISCCTIDPCNNPNHPNWEEGCLEKLRDWFARNYLSTGAGVVTMFIIQVRYIQLSFSTSRFVMSQQTPEDLL
;
A
#
# COMPACT_ATOMS: atom_id res chain seq x y z
N MET A 1 4.62 -30.60 25.77
CA MET A 1 4.69 -30.85 24.31
C MET A 1 5.85 -31.80 24.03
N ASN A 2 5.66 -32.80 23.17
CA ASN A 2 6.75 -33.68 22.75
C ASN A 2 7.79 -32.91 21.94
N ARG A 3 9.07 -33.29 22.04
CA ARG A 3 10.21 -32.65 21.33
C ARG A 3 9.98 -32.57 19.81
N SER A 4 9.37 -33.60 19.22
CA SER A 4 9.01 -33.63 17.79
C SER A 4 7.95 -32.59 17.40
N THR A 5 6.97 -32.34 18.27
CA THR A 5 5.92 -31.32 18.03
C THR A 5 6.51 -29.91 18.02
N VAL A 6 7.49 -29.66 18.89
CA VAL A 6 8.17 -28.37 18.99
C VAL A 6 9.02 -28.10 17.75
N SER A 7 9.77 -29.10 17.28
CA SER A 7 10.55 -28.97 16.04
C SER A 7 9.66 -28.74 14.82
N CYS A 8 8.50 -29.40 14.76
CA CYS A 8 7.50 -29.16 13.71
C CYS A 8 6.95 -27.72 13.77
N LEU A 9 6.58 -27.24 14.96
CA LEU A 9 6.08 -25.89 15.16
C LEU A 9 7.12 -24.82 14.80
N LYS A 10 8.38 -25.02 15.20
CA LYS A 10 9.50 -24.14 14.82
C LYS A 10 9.68 -24.09 13.31
N SER A 11 9.74 -25.26 12.66
CA SER A 11 9.86 -25.35 11.21
C SER A 11 8.71 -24.64 10.50
N LEU A 12 7.47 -24.87 10.95
CA LEU A 12 6.29 -24.18 10.44
C LEU A 12 6.40 -22.66 10.56
N VAL A 13 6.80 -22.15 11.73
CA VAL A 13 6.97 -20.70 11.95
C VAL A 13 8.04 -20.13 11.02
N VAL A 14 9.21 -20.77 10.90
CA VAL A 14 10.28 -20.31 9.99
C VAL A 14 9.81 -20.33 8.52
N MET A 15 9.09 -21.38 8.12
CA MET A 15 8.50 -21.48 6.78
C MET A 15 7.48 -20.37 6.52
N LEU A 16 6.62 -20.03 7.49
CA LEU A 16 5.68 -18.92 7.36
C LEU A 16 6.40 -17.58 7.19
N HIS A 17 7.46 -17.31 7.96
CA HIS A 17 8.27 -16.10 7.78
C HIS A 17 8.92 -16.05 6.39
N PHE A 18 9.41 -17.19 5.89
CA PHE A 18 10.00 -17.28 4.56
C PHE A 18 8.98 -17.03 3.44
N LEU A 19 7.75 -17.55 3.58
CA LEU A 19 6.66 -17.25 2.65
C LEU A 19 6.27 -15.77 2.68
N CYS A 20 6.16 -15.17 3.88
CA CYS A 20 5.90 -13.74 4.01
C CYS A 20 7.02 -12.90 3.37
N TRP A 21 8.28 -13.32 3.52
CA TRP A 21 9.42 -12.69 2.87
C TRP A 21 9.31 -12.75 1.33
N LEU A 22 8.95 -13.91 0.77
CA LEU A 22 8.72 -14.05 -0.68
C LEU A 22 7.57 -13.15 -1.16
N CYS A 23 6.46 -13.09 -0.42
CA CYS A 23 5.35 -12.19 -0.73
C CYS A 23 5.80 -10.71 -0.70
N GLY A 24 6.56 -10.30 0.31
CA GLY A 24 7.12 -8.95 0.40
C GLY A 24 8.04 -8.63 -0.78
N ALA A 25 8.94 -9.54 -1.14
CA ALA A 25 9.83 -9.38 -2.28
C ALA A 25 9.07 -9.28 -3.61
N PHE A 26 7.99 -10.06 -3.77
CA PHE A 26 7.10 -9.95 -4.92
C PHE A 26 6.41 -8.58 -4.97
N VAL A 27 5.91 -8.07 -3.85
CA VAL A 27 5.29 -6.74 -3.78
C VAL A 27 6.29 -5.64 -4.15
N VAL A 28 7.53 -5.72 -3.67
CA VAL A 28 8.60 -4.79 -4.07
C VAL A 28 8.86 -4.87 -5.57
N ALA A 29 9.06 -6.08 -6.10
CA ALA A 29 9.31 -6.28 -7.52
C ALA A 29 8.15 -5.76 -8.39
N PHE A 30 6.91 -5.95 -7.95
CA PHE A 30 5.73 -5.42 -8.63
C PHE A 30 5.63 -3.88 -8.53
N GLY A 31 6.00 -3.29 -7.40
CA GLY A 31 6.08 -1.84 -7.23
C GLY A 31 7.13 -1.21 -8.16
N GLU A 32 8.34 -1.78 -8.20
CA GLU A 32 9.42 -1.40 -9.12
C GLU A 32 9.00 -1.60 -10.59
N PHE A 33 8.36 -2.73 -10.91
CA PHE A 33 7.85 -2.98 -12.25
C PHE A 33 6.85 -1.91 -12.69
N GLN A 34 5.94 -1.49 -11.80
CA GLN A 34 5.02 -0.38 -12.09
C GLN A 34 5.79 0.92 -12.32
N MET A 35 6.84 1.22 -11.55
CA MET A 35 7.67 2.43 -11.75
C MET A 35 8.45 2.42 -13.07
N VAL A 36 8.84 1.24 -13.58
CA VAL A 36 9.67 1.10 -14.78
C VAL A 36 8.85 0.97 -16.06
N HIS A 37 7.78 0.16 -16.02
CA HIS A 37 7.03 -0.22 -17.24
C HIS A 37 5.95 0.79 -17.60
N SER A 38 5.32 1.39 -16.59
CA SER A 38 4.72 2.69 -16.80
C SER A 38 5.86 3.71 -16.82
N ARG A 39 5.85 4.69 -17.72
CA ARG A 39 6.93 5.69 -17.89
C ARG A 39 6.99 6.66 -16.67
N TYR A 40 7.37 6.16 -15.49
CA TYR A 40 7.27 6.85 -14.20
C TYR A 40 8.61 7.24 -13.54
N PRO A 41 9.55 7.96 -14.19
CA PRO A 41 10.59 8.62 -13.42
C PRO A 41 10.03 9.92 -12.82
N SER A 42 9.76 9.89 -11.51
CA SER A 42 9.78 11.05 -10.59
C SER A 42 8.64 12.08 -10.68
N LEU A 43 7.54 11.79 -9.98
CA LEU A 43 6.46 12.75 -9.70
C LEU A 43 6.64 13.42 -8.33
N VAL A 44 7.30 14.57 -8.27
CA VAL A 44 7.20 15.49 -7.11
C VAL A 44 8.05 15.08 -5.88
N THR A 45 9.17 15.79 -5.72
CA THR A 45 10.14 15.70 -4.62
C THR A 45 9.65 16.16 -3.24
N THR A 46 8.35 16.45 -3.07
CA THR A 46 7.85 17.16 -1.88
C THR A 46 6.91 16.34 -0.98
N PHE A 47 6.19 15.31 -1.49
CA PHE A 47 5.38 14.42 -0.63
C PHE A 47 5.44 12.96 -1.11
N LEU A 48 6.43 12.23 -0.58
CA LEU A 48 6.74 10.83 -0.89
C LEU A 48 5.60 9.76 -0.77
N PRO A 49 4.53 9.89 0.05
CA PRO A 49 3.60 8.77 0.26
C PRO A 49 2.39 8.66 -0.69
N ILE A 50 2.15 9.61 -1.59
CA ILE A 50 0.82 9.74 -2.23
C ILE A 50 0.68 8.83 -3.48
N TYR A 51 1.77 8.27 -3.99
CA TYR A 51 1.72 7.41 -5.16
C TYR A 51 1.57 5.92 -4.78
N PRO A 52 0.59 5.17 -5.34
CA PRO A 52 0.37 3.76 -5.01
C PRO A 52 1.61 2.87 -5.20
N SER A 53 2.39 3.06 -6.28
CA SER A 53 3.61 2.29 -6.55
C SER A 53 4.73 2.55 -5.54
N ASN A 54 4.99 3.80 -5.18
CA ASN A 54 5.98 4.15 -4.15
C ASN A 54 5.59 3.55 -2.79
N THR A 55 4.30 3.63 -2.44
CA THR A 55 3.79 3.02 -1.20
C THR A 55 3.97 1.51 -1.22
N LEU A 56 3.69 0.83 -2.35
CA LEU A 56 3.95 -0.61 -2.53
C LEU A 56 5.43 -0.96 -2.33
N VAL A 57 6.35 -0.19 -2.91
CA VAL A 57 7.80 -0.41 -2.73
C VAL A 57 8.22 -0.22 -1.28
N VAL A 58 7.90 0.94 -0.68
CA VAL A 58 8.32 1.27 0.69
C VAL A 58 7.76 0.25 1.69
N THR A 59 6.46 -0.02 1.65
CA THR A 59 5.83 -0.98 2.56
C THR A 59 6.31 -2.40 2.29
N GLY A 60 6.48 -2.80 1.03
CA GLY A 60 7.04 -4.10 0.65
C GLY A 60 8.47 -4.30 1.14
N THR A 61 9.32 -3.28 1.06
CA THR A 61 10.70 -3.33 1.56
C THR A 61 10.72 -3.50 3.07
N ILE A 62 9.90 -2.75 3.81
CA ILE A 62 9.77 -2.89 5.27
C ILE A 62 9.36 -4.32 5.64
N VAL A 63 8.31 -4.85 5.01
CA VAL A 63 7.82 -6.22 5.27
C VAL A 63 8.91 -7.25 4.94
N THR A 64 9.61 -7.09 3.81
CA THR A 64 10.70 -7.97 3.39
C THR A 64 11.83 -7.98 4.43
N CYS A 65 12.30 -6.81 4.86
CA CYS A 65 13.36 -6.71 5.87
C CYS A 65 12.95 -7.35 7.21
N VAL A 66 11.74 -7.07 7.70
CA VAL A 66 11.24 -7.64 8.95
C VAL A 66 11.08 -9.15 8.86
N CYS A 67 10.51 -9.68 7.77
CA CYS A 67 10.36 -11.12 7.57
C CYS A 67 11.71 -11.82 7.44
N TYR A 68 12.68 -11.20 6.75
CA TYR A 68 14.04 -11.72 6.64
C TYR A 68 14.74 -11.83 8.01
N LEU A 69 14.58 -10.83 8.88
CA LEU A 69 15.05 -10.89 10.27
C LEU A 69 14.38 -12.03 11.04
N GLY A 70 13.08 -12.27 10.83
CA GLY A 70 12.36 -13.39 11.42
C GLY A 70 12.90 -14.76 10.98
N VAL A 71 13.16 -14.93 9.67
CA VAL A 71 13.79 -16.16 9.14
C VAL A 71 15.18 -16.36 9.74
N LEU A 72 16.04 -15.34 9.69
CA LEU A 72 17.40 -15.44 10.23
C LEU A 72 17.41 -15.67 11.75
N GLY A 73 16.54 -14.98 12.49
CA GLY A 73 16.40 -15.16 13.94
C GLY A 73 15.95 -16.57 14.32
N GLY A 74 15.02 -17.15 13.54
CA GLY A 74 14.57 -18.53 13.74
C GLY A 74 15.60 -19.60 13.34
N MET A 75 16.39 -19.34 12.29
CA MET A 75 17.45 -20.26 11.83
C MET A 75 18.70 -20.22 12.71
N LYS A 76 19.17 -19.02 13.07
CA LYS A 76 20.40 -18.83 13.86
C LYS A 76 20.18 -18.95 15.37
N GLU A 77 18.92 -19.09 15.81
CA GLU A 77 18.53 -19.11 17.23
C GLU A 77 19.07 -17.90 18.03
N ASN A 78 19.33 -16.78 17.34
CA ASN A 78 19.91 -15.59 17.95
C ASN A 78 18.84 -14.77 18.66
N ARG A 79 18.94 -14.71 20.00
CA ARG A 79 17.98 -13.98 20.86
C ARG A 79 17.85 -12.51 20.47
N CYS A 80 18.94 -11.80 20.21
CA CYS A 80 18.91 -10.38 19.86
C CYS A 80 18.17 -10.13 18.55
N MET A 81 18.37 -10.99 17.53
CA MET A 81 17.66 -10.88 16.24
C MET A 81 16.16 -11.13 16.42
N LEU A 82 15.81 -12.13 17.23
CA LEU A 82 14.42 -12.51 17.50
C LEU A 82 13.68 -11.44 18.32
N ILE A 83 14.33 -10.85 19.32
CA ILE A 83 13.80 -9.71 20.09
C ILE A 83 13.60 -8.50 19.17
N SER A 84 14.58 -8.18 18.32
CA SER A 84 14.48 -7.07 17.36
C SER A 84 13.30 -7.25 16.41
N PHE A 85 13.10 -8.47 15.90
CA PHE A 85 11.95 -8.82 15.07
C PHE A 85 10.60 -8.56 15.78
N PHE A 86 10.44 -8.99 17.04
CA PHE A 86 9.21 -8.74 17.79
C PHE A 86 8.96 -7.26 18.08
N ILE A 87 10.02 -6.50 18.40
CA ILE A 87 9.92 -5.04 18.62
C ILE A 87 9.48 -4.35 17.32
N LEU A 88 10.06 -4.71 16.17
CA LEU A 88 9.69 -4.14 14.88
C LEU A 88 8.22 -4.45 14.52
N LEU A 89 7.77 -5.69 14.71
CA LEU A 89 6.37 -6.04 14.48
C LEU A 89 5.41 -5.28 15.42
N PHE A 90 5.79 -5.10 16.69
CA PHE A 90 4.99 -4.35 17.63
C PHE A 90 4.89 -2.86 17.24
N ILE A 91 5.98 -2.25 16.78
CA ILE A 91 5.98 -0.88 16.25
C ILE A 91 5.08 -0.78 15.02
N LEU A 92 5.17 -1.72 14.09
CA LEU A 92 4.32 -1.74 12.89
C LEU A 92 2.83 -1.82 13.24
N MET A 93 2.47 -2.64 14.24
CA MET A 93 1.10 -2.73 14.75
C MET A 93 0.60 -1.38 15.31
N LEU A 94 1.46 -0.66 16.05
CA LEU A 94 1.09 0.66 16.58
C LEU A 94 0.95 1.71 15.48
N VAL A 95 1.81 1.67 14.46
CA VAL A 95 1.71 2.56 13.29
C VAL A 95 0.41 2.28 12.53
N GLU A 96 0.08 1.02 12.28
CA GLU A 96 -1.18 0.63 11.64
C GLU A 96 -2.39 1.14 12.42
N LEU A 97 -2.37 1.03 13.76
CA LEU A 97 -3.46 1.47 14.61
C LEU A 97 -3.59 2.99 14.58
N ALA A 98 -2.47 3.70 14.67
CA ALA A 98 -2.45 5.15 14.57
C ALA A 98 -2.98 5.62 13.20
N MET A 99 -2.55 5.00 12.10
CA MET A 99 -3.03 5.31 10.75
C MET A 99 -4.54 5.07 10.62
N ALA A 100 -5.05 3.95 11.14
CA ALA A 100 -6.48 3.66 11.16
C ALA A 100 -7.25 4.70 11.98
N CYS A 101 -6.78 5.07 13.17
CA CYS A 101 -7.41 6.11 14.00
C CYS A 101 -7.42 7.48 13.30
N VAL A 102 -6.30 7.90 12.70
CA VAL A 102 -6.21 9.15 11.95
C VAL A 102 -7.17 9.14 10.77
N PHE A 103 -7.22 8.06 10.00
CA PHE A 103 -8.16 7.92 8.89
C PHE A 103 -9.62 8.05 9.32
N LEU A 104 -9.99 7.45 10.46
CA LEU A 104 -11.35 7.54 10.99
C LEU A 104 -11.71 8.96 11.48
N VAL A 105 -10.82 9.58 12.27
CA VAL A 105 -11.06 10.90 12.88
C VAL A 105 -11.08 12.00 11.81
N TYR A 106 -10.15 11.96 10.85
CA TYR A 106 -9.99 12.97 9.82
C TYR A 106 -10.66 12.62 8.51
N SER A 107 -11.57 11.63 8.49
CA SER A 107 -12.26 11.19 7.27
C SER A 107 -12.85 12.33 6.44
N ARG A 108 -13.44 13.35 7.09
CA ARG A 108 -13.98 14.55 6.40
C ARG A 108 -12.91 15.51 5.88
N GLU A 109 -11.81 15.66 6.59
CA GLU A 109 -10.72 16.55 6.18
C GLU A 109 -9.91 15.92 5.04
N ILE A 110 -9.78 14.59 5.07
CA ILE A 110 -9.15 13.79 4.03
C ILE A 110 -9.81 14.03 2.67
N ASP A 111 -11.14 14.14 2.61
CA ASP A 111 -11.85 14.48 1.36
C ASP A 111 -11.36 15.81 0.78
N THR A 112 -11.18 16.85 1.61
CA THR A 112 -10.70 18.16 1.17
C THR A 112 -9.23 18.15 0.73
N TYR A 113 -8.40 17.32 1.39
CA TYR A 113 -7.01 17.12 0.97
C TYR A 113 -6.93 16.41 -0.38
N PHE A 114 -7.74 15.37 -0.58
CA PHE A 114 -7.84 14.67 -1.87
C PHE A 114 -8.32 15.58 -2.98
N GLU A 115 -9.35 16.39 -2.74
CA GLU A 115 -9.84 17.38 -3.69
C GLU A 115 -8.73 18.35 -4.10
N ARG A 116 -8.03 18.94 -3.13
CA ARG A 116 -6.94 19.88 -3.39
C ARG A 116 -5.78 19.24 -4.17
N ASP A 117 -5.44 17.99 -3.85
CA ASP A 117 -4.36 17.28 -4.54
C ASP A 117 -4.77 16.86 -5.96
N LEU A 118 -6.04 16.47 -6.17
CA LEU A 118 -6.59 16.20 -7.50
C LEU A 118 -6.63 17.47 -8.36
N MET A 119 -7.08 18.59 -7.80
CA MET A 119 -7.10 19.90 -8.48
C MET A 119 -5.68 20.35 -8.84
N ARG A 120 -4.72 20.23 -7.91
CA ARG A 120 -3.30 20.51 -8.21
C ARG A 120 -2.77 19.60 -9.33
N SER A 121 -3.13 18.33 -9.33
CA SER A 121 -2.72 17.39 -10.37
C SER A 121 -3.30 17.77 -11.74
N LEU A 122 -4.55 18.23 -11.77
CA LEU A 122 -5.20 18.76 -12.97
C LEU A 122 -4.56 20.06 -13.47
N GLU A 123 -4.22 20.98 -12.56
CA GLU A 123 -3.50 22.22 -12.92
C GLU A 123 -2.16 21.91 -13.57
N ILE A 124 -1.38 20.99 -12.98
CA ILE A 124 -0.10 20.57 -13.56
C ILE A 124 -0.32 19.87 -14.90
N TYR A 125 -1.37 19.05 -15.05
CA TYR A 125 -1.74 18.45 -16.33
C TYR A 125 -1.94 19.52 -17.41
N ARG A 126 -2.71 20.57 -17.11
CA ARG A 126 -3.05 21.65 -18.06
C ARG A 126 -1.82 22.50 -18.42
N ASP A 127 -1.02 22.87 -17.41
CA ASP A 127 0.13 23.74 -17.58
C ASP A 127 1.34 23.02 -18.20
N SER A 128 1.32 21.68 -18.18
CA SER A 128 2.39 20.88 -18.76
C SER A 128 2.32 20.85 -20.30
N SER A 129 3.32 21.49 -20.92
CA SER A 129 3.57 21.45 -22.37
C SER A 129 3.59 20.01 -22.91
N PRO A 130 3.41 19.78 -24.23
CA PRO A 130 3.44 18.43 -24.83
C PRO A 130 4.71 17.60 -24.53
N GLU A 131 5.80 18.25 -24.12
CA GLU A 131 7.07 17.63 -23.75
C GLU A 131 7.35 17.64 -22.23
N GLY A 132 6.50 18.26 -21.42
CA GLY A 132 6.66 18.37 -19.97
C GLY A 132 5.72 17.43 -19.20
N ASN A 133 6.22 16.79 -18.15
CA ASN A 133 5.47 16.01 -17.14
C ASN A 133 4.43 15.01 -17.69
N GLN A 134 4.76 14.28 -18.77
CA GLN A 134 3.92 13.24 -19.38
C GLN A 134 3.34 12.24 -18.34
N THR A 135 4.07 12.03 -17.25
CA THR A 135 3.71 11.14 -16.15
C THR A 135 2.39 11.51 -15.45
N ILE A 136 2.17 12.80 -15.13
CA ILE A 136 0.91 13.24 -14.51
C ILE A 136 -0.24 13.05 -15.48
N LYS A 137 0.04 13.22 -16.78
CA LYS A 137 -0.97 13.13 -17.83
C LYS A 137 -1.50 11.71 -17.98
N ASP A 138 -0.58 10.76 -18.14
CA ASP A 138 -0.91 9.34 -18.28
C ASP A 138 -1.67 8.81 -17.05
N ASP A 139 -1.32 9.26 -15.84
CA ASP A 139 -1.98 8.83 -14.60
C ASP A 139 -3.38 9.39 -14.43
N PHE A 140 -3.52 10.69 -14.68
CA PHE A 140 -4.83 11.34 -14.60
C PHE A 140 -5.76 10.80 -15.69
N ASP A 141 -5.22 10.47 -16.87
CA ASP A 141 -5.96 9.81 -17.95
C ASP A 141 -6.37 8.37 -17.59
N ALA A 142 -5.49 7.61 -16.94
CA ALA A 142 -5.80 6.26 -16.47
C ALA A 142 -6.91 6.26 -15.40
N VAL A 143 -6.90 7.23 -14.48
CA VAL A 143 -7.97 7.41 -13.48
C VAL A 143 -9.30 7.70 -14.17
N GLN A 144 -9.34 8.66 -15.09
CA GLN A 144 -10.54 9.03 -15.83
C GLN A 144 -11.12 7.83 -16.61
N TYR A 145 -10.26 7.08 -17.31
CA TYR A 145 -10.68 5.89 -18.05
C TYR A 145 -11.15 4.76 -17.12
N ARG A 146 -10.43 4.52 -16.01
CA ARG A 146 -10.73 3.41 -15.09
C ARG A 146 -12.01 3.62 -14.30
N PHE A 147 -12.25 4.84 -13.85
CA PHE A 147 -13.41 5.21 -13.04
C PHE A 147 -14.56 5.79 -13.87
N ARG A 148 -14.37 5.99 -15.19
CA ARG A 148 -15.34 6.58 -16.10
C ARG A 148 -15.86 7.92 -15.56
N CYS A 149 -14.92 8.81 -15.31
CA CYS A 149 -15.12 10.14 -14.79
C CYS A 149 -14.31 11.15 -15.60
N CYS A 150 -14.69 12.43 -15.55
CA CYS A 150 -14.01 13.48 -16.28
C CYS A 150 -13.80 14.71 -15.40
N GLY A 151 -12.56 15.17 -15.30
CA GLY A 151 -12.20 16.27 -14.38
C GLY A 151 -12.33 15.88 -12.90
N VAL A 152 -12.13 16.84 -12.00
CA VAL A 152 -12.22 16.61 -10.56
C VAL A 152 -13.68 16.68 -10.11
N HIS A 153 -14.35 17.78 -10.43
CA HIS A 153 -15.77 18.03 -10.21
C HIS A 153 -16.61 17.79 -11.47
N GLY A 154 -16.00 17.86 -12.65
CA GLY A 154 -16.66 17.52 -13.90
C GLY A 154 -15.90 18.01 -15.13
N VAL A 155 -16.52 17.84 -16.30
CA VAL A 155 -15.96 18.25 -17.60
C VAL A 155 -15.56 19.73 -17.65
N ALA A 156 -16.24 20.59 -16.90
CA ALA A 156 -15.99 22.03 -16.87
C ALA A 156 -14.58 22.38 -16.38
N ASP A 157 -13.95 21.53 -15.58
CA ASP A 157 -12.60 21.77 -15.05
C ASP A 157 -11.53 21.80 -16.16
N TRP A 158 -11.84 21.29 -17.34
CA TRP A 158 -10.96 21.28 -18.50
C TRP A 158 -10.99 22.58 -19.33
N GLU A 159 -11.86 23.54 -18.99
CA GLU A 159 -11.96 24.85 -19.68
C GLU A 159 -12.04 24.72 -21.22
N GLY A 160 -12.73 23.68 -21.70
CA GLY A 160 -12.93 23.39 -23.14
C GLY A 160 -11.87 22.49 -23.79
N HIS A 161 -10.74 22.22 -23.14
CA HIS A 161 -9.67 21.35 -23.65
C HIS A 161 -9.77 19.95 -23.03
N VAL A 162 -10.82 19.21 -23.40
CA VAL A 162 -11.12 17.89 -22.83
C VAL A 162 -10.22 16.82 -23.47
N PRO A 163 -9.47 16.02 -22.67
CA PRO A 163 -8.64 14.94 -23.18
C PRO A 163 -9.47 13.73 -23.63
N ILE A 164 -8.88 12.88 -24.48
CA ILE A 164 -9.54 11.64 -24.95
C ILE A 164 -9.93 10.69 -23.81
N SER A 165 -9.26 10.75 -22.66
CA SER A 165 -9.55 9.95 -21.47
C SER A 165 -10.95 10.22 -20.87
N CYS A 166 -11.55 11.38 -21.16
CA CYS A 166 -12.90 11.74 -20.77
C CYS A 166 -14.01 11.12 -21.65
N CYS A 167 -13.66 10.47 -22.76
CA CYS A 167 -14.62 9.85 -23.65
C CYS A 167 -14.08 8.51 -24.21
N THR A 168 -14.87 7.82 -25.03
CA THR A 168 -14.47 6.50 -25.56
C THR A 168 -13.84 6.60 -26.96
N ILE A 169 -14.17 7.65 -27.72
CA ILE A 169 -13.77 7.84 -29.13
C ILE A 169 -13.53 9.34 -29.37
N ASP A 170 -12.39 9.68 -29.97
CA ASP A 170 -12.04 11.04 -30.37
C ASP A 170 -12.76 11.43 -31.68
N PRO A 171 -13.27 12.67 -31.82
CA PRO A 171 -13.23 13.79 -30.86
C PRO A 171 -14.27 13.68 -29.74
N CYS A 172 -13.83 13.95 -28.51
CA CYS A 172 -14.72 14.22 -27.37
C CYS A 172 -15.53 15.52 -27.61
N ASN A 173 -16.60 15.76 -26.83
CA ASN A 173 -17.58 16.86 -27.07
C ASN A 173 -18.45 16.71 -28.34
N ASN A 174 -18.74 15.49 -28.77
CA ASN A 174 -19.70 15.22 -29.85
C ASN A 174 -20.97 14.56 -29.28
N PRO A 175 -22.20 14.90 -29.72
CA PRO A 175 -23.42 14.17 -29.31
C PRO A 175 -23.34 12.65 -29.56
N ASN A 176 -22.50 12.19 -30.50
CA ASN A 176 -22.26 10.76 -30.74
C ASN A 176 -21.28 10.12 -29.74
N HIS A 177 -20.46 10.93 -29.05
CA HIS A 177 -19.44 10.51 -28.07
C HIS A 177 -19.50 11.41 -26.83
N PRO A 178 -20.53 11.23 -25.96
CA PRO A 178 -20.66 12.04 -24.76
C PRO A 178 -19.49 11.80 -23.81
N ASN A 179 -19.08 12.85 -23.11
CA ASN A 179 -18.08 12.73 -22.06
C ASN A 179 -18.67 12.04 -20.83
N TRP A 180 -17.83 11.56 -19.93
CA TRP A 180 -18.28 11.15 -18.61
C TRP A 180 -18.92 12.34 -17.87
N GLU A 181 -20.15 12.15 -17.39
CA GLU A 181 -20.95 13.22 -16.77
C GLU A 181 -20.49 13.56 -15.33
N GLU A 182 -19.90 12.60 -14.64
CA GLU A 182 -19.51 12.72 -13.22
C GLU A 182 -18.01 13.07 -13.06
N GLY A 183 -17.71 13.91 -12.07
CA GLY A 183 -16.35 14.21 -11.65
C GLY A 183 -15.66 13.05 -10.94
N CYS A 184 -14.33 12.95 -11.07
CA CYS A 184 -13.57 11.86 -10.48
C CYS A 184 -13.57 11.88 -8.95
N LEU A 185 -13.67 13.06 -8.32
CA LEU A 185 -13.76 13.18 -6.86
C LEU A 185 -15.05 12.54 -6.33
N GLU A 186 -16.19 12.79 -6.99
CA GLU A 186 -17.48 12.24 -6.60
C GLU A 186 -17.49 10.72 -6.78
N LYS A 187 -17.01 10.22 -7.93
CA LYS A 187 -16.85 8.77 -8.16
C LYS A 187 -15.98 8.09 -7.10
N LEU A 188 -14.86 8.72 -6.73
CA LEU A 188 -13.93 8.19 -5.74
C LEU A 188 -14.60 8.14 -4.36
N ARG A 189 -15.27 9.22 -3.96
CA ARG A 189 -16.04 9.30 -2.70
C ARG A 189 -17.13 8.23 -2.64
N ASP A 190 -17.88 8.08 -3.72
CA ASP A 190 -18.93 7.06 -3.85
C ASP A 190 -18.37 5.64 -3.75
N TRP A 191 -17.24 5.40 -4.41
CA TRP A 191 -16.54 4.13 -4.32
C TRP A 191 -16.08 3.85 -2.89
N PHE A 192 -15.49 4.84 -2.21
CA PHE A 192 -15.08 4.71 -0.81
C PHE A 192 -16.28 4.46 0.09
N ALA A 193 -17.38 5.21 -0.04
CA ALA A 193 -18.58 5.04 0.77
C ALA A 193 -19.18 3.63 0.62
N ARG A 194 -19.23 3.11 -0.61
CA ARG A 194 -19.72 1.74 -0.88
C ARG A 194 -18.79 0.65 -0.35
N ASN A 195 -17.47 0.87 -0.36
CA ASN A 195 -16.47 -0.13 0.04
C ASN A 195 -15.97 0.03 1.47
N TYR A 196 -16.35 1.09 2.17
CA TYR A 196 -15.84 1.44 3.51
C TYR A 196 -15.98 0.29 4.51
N LEU A 197 -17.13 -0.40 4.52
CA LEU A 197 -17.37 -1.57 5.37
C LEU A 197 -16.42 -2.73 5.05
N SER A 198 -16.18 -2.99 3.77
CA SER A 198 -15.27 -4.05 3.30
C SER A 198 -13.82 -3.73 3.68
N THR A 199 -13.38 -2.50 3.41
CA THR A 199 -12.04 -2.02 3.77
C THR A 199 -11.83 -2.07 5.29
N GLY A 200 -12.81 -1.61 6.08
CA GLY A 200 -12.76 -1.68 7.54
C GLY A 200 -12.68 -3.12 8.06
N ALA A 201 -13.47 -4.04 7.50
CA ALA A 201 -13.39 -5.46 7.85
C ALA A 201 -12.02 -6.07 7.51
N GLY A 202 -11.43 -5.67 6.39
CA GLY A 202 -10.07 -6.06 5.98
C GLY A 202 -9.01 -5.63 6.99
N VAL A 203 -9.03 -4.36 7.41
CA VAL A 203 -8.10 -3.83 8.42
C VAL A 203 -8.24 -4.57 9.75
N VAL A 204 -9.46 -4.76 10.25
CA VAL A 204 -9.69 -5.51 11.51
C VAL A 204 -9.20 -6.95 11.40
N THR A 205 -9.43 -7.61 10.26
CA THR A 205 -8.95 -8.98 10.01
C THR A 205 -7.42 -9.03 9.99
N MET A 206 -6.78 -8.05 9.35
CA MET A 206 -5.31 -7.94 9.33
C MET A 206 -4.75 -7.82 10.75
N PHE A 207 -5.31 -6.94 11.60
CA PHE A 207 -4.91 -6.82 13.00
C PHE A 207 -4.99 -8.14 13.76
N ILE A 208 -6.10 -8.86 13.59
CA ILE A 208 -6.29 -10.15 14.26
C ILE A 208 -5.22 -11.14 13.81
N ILE A 209 -4.96 -11.24 12.49
CA ILE A 209 -3.93 -12.12 11.94
C ILE A 209 -2.55 -11.76 12.50
N GLN A 210 -2.19 -10.47 12.50
CA GLN A 210 -0.90 -9.99 13.00
C GLN A 210 -0.71 -10.32 14.48
N VAL A 211 -1.72 -10.11 15.33
CA VAL A 211 -1.68 -10.46 16.76
C VAL A 211 -1.52 -11.97 16.96
N ARG A 212 -2.26 -12.80 16.22
CA ARG A 212 -2.13 -14.27 16.31
C ARG A 212 -0.76 -14.75 15.84
N TYR A 213 -0.24 -14.15 14.79
CA TYR A 213 1.08 -14.43 14.27
C TYR A 213 2.19 -14.09 15.28
N ILE A 214 2.09 -12.92 15.93
CA ILE A 214 3.01 -12.52 17.01
C ILE A 214 2.92 -13.50 18.18
N GLN A 215 1.71 -13.86 18.63
CA GLN A 215 1.51 -14.81 19.74
C GLN A 215 2.13 -16.19 19.44
N LEU A 216 1.89 -16.72 18.24
CA LEU A 216 2.43 -18.00 17.79
C LEU A 216 3.96 -17.98 17.72
N SER A 217 4.51 -16.95 17.09
CA SER A 217 5.96 -16.77 16.94
C SER A 217 6.62 -16.61 18.31
N PHE A 218 6.09 -15.75 19.18
CA PHE A 218 6.63 -15.51 20.51
C PHE A 218 6.59 -16.75 21.41
N SER A 219 5.48 -17.49 21.38
CA SER A 219 5.34 -18.74 22.16
C SER A 219 6.37 -19.78 21.73
N THR A 220 6.57 -19.94 20.42
CA THR A 220 7.56 -20.87 19.85
C THR A 220 8.98 -20.43 20.21
N SER A 221 9.29 -19.14 20.05
CA SER A 221 10.57 -18.53 20.42
C SER A 221 10.91 -18.68 21.90
N ARG A 222 9.96 -18.41 22.80
CA ARG A 222 10.13 -18.57 24.25
C ARG A 222 10.40 -20.02 24.63
N PHE A 223 9.67 -20.95 23.99
CA PHE A 223 9.86 -22.37 24.25
C PHE A 223 11.24 -22.84 23.78
N VAL A 224 11.68 -22.44 22.58
CA VAL A 224 13.04 -22.74 22.06
C VAL A 224 14.11 -22.15 22.99
N MET A 225 14.00 -20.87 23.36
CA MET A 225 14.93 -20.22 24.28
C MET A 225 14.98 -20.87 25.67
N SER A 226 13.86 -21.44 26.14
CA SER A 226 13.81 -22.16 27.43
C SER A 226 14.50 -23.53 27.40
N GLN A 227 14.74 -24.08 26.21
CA GLN A 227 15.49 -25.33 26.02
C GLN A 227 17.00 -25.10 25.80
N GLN A 228 17.41 -23.84 25.61
CA GLN A 228 18.80 -23.48 25.35
C GLN A 228 19.58 -23.39 26.66
N THR A 229 20.58 -24.27 26.85
CA THR A 229 21.48 -24.30 27.99
C THR A 229 22.42 -23.09 28.03
N PRO A 230 22.87 -22.64 29.22
CA PRO A 230 23.70 -21.43 29.37
C PRO A 230 25.09 -21.46 28.71
N GLU A 231 25.53 -22.59 28.12
CA GLU A 231 26.81 -22.70 27.41
C GLU A 231 26.83 -22.00 26.04
N ASP A 232 25.67 -21.72 25.43
CA ASP A 232 25.56 -21.00 24.14
C ASP A 232 25.66 -19.47 24.29
N LEU A 233 25.98 -18.98 25.50
CA LEU A 233 26.03 -17.54 25.85
C LEU A 233 27.47 -16.99 25.94
N LEU A 234 28.47 -17.82 25.60
CA LEU A 234 29.91 -17.53 25.55
C LEU A 234 30.41 -17.62 24.10
#